data_AF-A0A7S3NVJ6-F1
#
_entry.id   AF-A0A7S3NVJ6-F1
#
_cell.length_a   1.000
_cell.length_b   1.000
_cell.length_c   1.000
_cell.angle_alpha   90.00
_cell.angle_beta   90.00
_cell.angle_gamma   90.00
#
_symmetry.space_group_name_H-M   'P 1'
#
loop_
_entity.id
_entity.type
_entity.pdbx_description
1 polymer ?
#
loop_
_entity_poly.entity_id
_entity_poly.type
_entity_poly.pdbx_seq_one_letter_code
_entity_poly.pdbx_strand_id
1 'polypeptide(L)'
;ARGGAPPYAPVNPADERTYNFFTKYFSDLKDAFESDYWHLGGDEVSIGCVSGLKSTSKFLSEHNLQLNNLQDYYIGRERKILHGFRPDVRAGYWWRGNNNKYGEGDILQYWGGGGSVKRAMDSHPTNYFIYSPSGTYYLDCGYVNQYFGGSWCGGIHSWRDIYNIDPRTLHNPDKKEFFMGGELPLWSEMNNEFNMPLKLFPRGGALSFRYWNPEVNLNEAQLMEMMVKYQNRLKMYDIPSSRVTNRYC
;
A
#
# COMPACT_ATOMS: atom_id res chain seq x y z
N ALA A 1 10.33 2.28 17.33
CA ALA A 1 9.56 3.40 16.76
C ALA A 1 8.30 2.82 16.13
N ARG A 2 7.10 3.25 16.56
CA ARG A 2 5.85 2.96 15.82
C ARG A 2 5.77 3.97 14.66
N GLY A 3 5.28 3.52 13.50
CA GLY A 3 5.60 4.01 12.15
C GLY A 3 5.22 5.43 11.74
N GLY A 4 4.61 6.25 12.60
CA GLY A 4 4.36 7.64 12.17
C GLY A 4 5.63 8.48 12.27
N ALA A 5 6.14 8.94 11.13
CA ALA A 5 7.15 9.97 11.12
C ALA A 5 6.53 11.30 11.64
N PRO A 6 7.10 11.95 12.67
CA PRO A 6 6.60 13.23 13.14
C PRO A 6 6.77 14.33 12.08
N PRO A 7 5.89 15.35 12.06
CA PRO A 7 4.78 15.57 13.00
C PRO A 7 3.51 14.75 12.67
N TYR A 8 2.91 14.15 13.71
CA TYR A 8 1.61 13.48 13.64
C TYR A 8 0.49 14.51 13.52
N ALA A 9 -0.08 14.66 12.34
CA ALA A 9 -1.16 15.62 12.09
C ALA A 9 -2.26 14.98 11.22
N PRO A 10 -3.09 14.08 11.78
CA PRO A 10 -4.24 13.58 11.04
C PRO A 10 -5.20 14.74 10.75
N VAL A 11 -5.90 14.63 9.61
CA VAL A 11 -6.97 15.53 9.23
C VAL A 11 -8.07 15.50 10.30
N ASN A 12 -8.68 16.65 10.60
CA ASN A 12 -9.76 16.74 11.58
C ASN A 12 -11.13 16.43 10.92
N PRO A 13 -11.79 15.30 11.22
CA PRO A 13 -13.07 14.95 10.61
C PRO A 13 -14.24 15.79 11.12
N ALA A 14 -14.07 16.47 12.26
CA ALA A 14 -15.09 17.34 12.85
C ALA A 14 -15.13 18.74 12.22
N ASP A 15 -14.29 19.01 11.22
CA ASP A 15 -14.15 20.32 10.58
C ASP A 15 -14.58 20.28 9.12
N GLU A 16 -15.64 21.01 8.77
CA GLU A 16 -16.15 21.05 7.38
C GLU A 16 -15.14 21.60 6.37
N ARG A 17 -14.10 22.34 6.82
CA ARG A 17 -13.01 22.77 5.95
C ARG A 17 -12.26 21.59 5.34
N THR A 18 -12.20 20.45 6.04
CA THR A 18 -11.67 19.18 5.52
C THR A 18 -12.41 18.75 4.26
N TYR A 19 -13.74 18.73 4.31
CA TYR A 19 -14.57 18.24 3.21
C TYR A 19 -14.65 19.25 2.06
N ASN A 20 -14.60 20.55 2.36
CA ASN A 20 -14.45 21.59 1.34
C ASN A 20 -13.13 21.47 0.58
N PHE A 21 -12.03 21.15 1.28
CA PHE A 21 -10.75 20.86 0.65
C PHE A 21 -10.87 19.66 -0.30
N PHE A 22 -11.40 18.53 0.16
CA PHE A 22 -11.55 17.34 -0.70
C PHE A 22 -12.47 17.58 -1.89
N THR A 23 -13.55 18.35 -1.70
CA THR A 23 -14.45 18.72 -2.80
C THR A 23 -13.71 19.48 -3.88
N LYS A 24 -12.88 20.46 -3.50
CA LYS A 24 -12.05 21.20 -4.45
C LYS A 24 -10.95 20.34 -5.07
N TYR A 25 -10.25 19.56 -4.24
CA TYR A 25 -9.18 18.67 -4.68
C TYR A 25 -9.65 17.66 -5.74
N PHE A 26 -10.76 16.96 -5.50
CA PHE A 26 -11.31 16.03 -6.48
C PHE A 26 -11.90 16.74 -7.70
N SER A 27 -12.51 17.92 -7.52
CA SER A 27 -12.96 18.73 -8.66
C SER A 27 -11.81 19.11 -9.59
N ASP A 28 -10.65 19.46 -9.04
CA ASP A 28 -9.48 19.90 -9.80
C ASP A 28 -8.76 18.72 -10.49
N LEU A 29 -8.79 17.52 -9.89
CA LEU A 29 -8.00 16.37 -10.35
C LEU A 29 -8.81 15.26 -11.03
N LYS A 30 -10.16 15.31 -11.04
CA LYS A 30 -11.01 14.25 -11.60
C LYS A 30 -10.68 13.89 -13.05
N ASP A 31 -10.16 14.83 -13.83
CA ASP A 31 -9.84 14.66 -15.25
C ASP A 31 -8.31 14.50 -15.48
N ALA A 32 -7.49 14.68 -14.46
CA ALA A 32 -6.04 14.53 -14.54
C ALA A 32 -5.60 13.05 -14.52
N PHE A 33 -6.45 12.16 -14.02
CA PHE A 33 -6.17 10.73 -13.91
C PHE A 33 -7.27 9.90 -14.59
N GLU A 34 -6.86 9.07 -15.54
CA GLU A 34 -7.76 8.15 -16.28
C GLU A 34 -8.01 6.84 -15.52
N SER A 35 -7.35 6.62 -14.38
CA SER A 35 -7.45 5.39 -13.59
C SER A 35 -8.88 5.05 -13.15
N ASP A 36 -9.22 3.77 -13.21
CA ASP A 36 -10.48 3.20 -12.67
C ASP A 36 -10.47 3.04 -11.14
N TYR A 37 -9.36 3.40 -10.48
CA TYR A 37 -9.22 3.39 -9.03
C TYR A 37 -8.57 4.67 -8.50
N TRP A 38 -8.96 5.07 -7.29
CA TRP A 38 -8.40 6.20 -6.57
C TRP A 38 -8.06 5.78 -5.14
N HIS A 39 -6.77 5.81 -4.78
CA HIS A 39 -6.33 5.42 -3.44
C HIS A 39 -6.50 6.60 -2.45
N LEU A 40 -7.31 6.41 -1.41
CA LEU A 40 -7.63 7.40 -0.37
C LEU A 40 -6.77 7.24 0.90
N GLY A 41 -5.91 6.22 0.96
CA GLY A 41 -4.97 6.04 2.07
C GLY A 41 -5.66 5.38 3.28
N GLY A 42 -5.74 6.07 4.41
CA GLY A 42 -6.45 5.59 5.60
C GLY A 42 -5.63 4.69 6.54
N ASP A 43 -4.30 4.70 6.42
CA ASP A 43 -3.37 4.01 7.33
C ASP A 43 -3.02 4.83 8.59
N GLU A 44 -2.59 4.12 9.63
CA GLU A 44 -1.93 4.64 10.84
C GLU A 44 -2.62 5.84 11.55
N VAL A 45 -3.95 5.94 11.46
CA VAL A 45 -4.71 7.03 12.09
C VAL A 45 -4.61 6.99 13.61
N SER A 46 -3.92 7.98 14.18
CA SER A 46 -3.88 8.22 15.62
C SER A 46 -5.05 9.11 16.05
N ILE A 47 -6.17 8.50 16.43
CA ILE A 47 -7.38 9.23 16.86
C ILE A 47 -7.11 10.12 18.09
N GLY A 48 -6.10 9.79 18.91
CA GLY A 48 -5.69 10.59 20.06
C GLY A 48 -5.29 12.03 19.72
N CYS A 49 -4.79 12.27 18.50
CA CYS A 49 -4.40 13.61 18.04
C CYS A 49 -5.60 14.55 17.88
N VAL A 50 -6.79 14.01 17.57
CA VAL A 50 -8.02 14.81 17.36
C VAL A 50 -8.99 14.69 18.53
N SER A 51 -8.85 13.69 19.40
CA SER A 51 -9.77 13.45 20.52
C SER A 51 -9.74 14.54 21.58
N GLY A 52 -8.61 15.25 21.73
CA GLY A 52 -8.45 16.34 22.70
C GLY A 52 -9.04 17.69 22.25
N LEU A 53 -9.50 17.81 21.00
CA LEU A 53 -10.02 19.07 20.47
C LEU A 53 -11.46 19.32 20.93
N LYS A 54 -11.75 20.53 21.43
CA LYS A 54 -13.11 20.94 21.80
C LYS A 54 -14.10 20.80 20.64
N SER A 55 -13.66 21.08 19.41
CA SER A 55 -14.45 20.90 18.20
C SER A 55 -14.88 19.46 18.00
N THR A 56 -13.99 18.50 18.28
CA THR A 56 -14.25 17.08 18.11
C THR A 56 -15.29 16.61 19.13
N SER A 57 -15.15 16.97 20.41
CA SER A 57 -16.14 16.61 21.43
C SER A 57 -17.53 17.17 21.12
N LYS A 58 -17.60 18.43 20.67
CA LYS A 58 -18.86 19.07 20.26
C LYS A 58 -19.49 18.31 19.08
N PHE A 59 -18.70 18.06 18.05
CA PHE A 59 -19.13 17.35 16.84
C PHE A 59 -19.66 15.95 17.14
N LEU A 60 -18.95 15.17 17.96
CA LEU A 60 -19.38 13.83 18.38
C LEU A 60 -20.75 13.87 19.08
N SER A 61 -20.98 14.86 19.94
CA SER A 61 -22.27 15.05 20.62
C SER A 61 -23.39 15.45 19.65
N GLU A 62 -23.13 16.38 18.73
CA GLU A 62 -24.14 16.88 17.78
C GLU A 62 -24.55 15.82 16.75
N HIS A 63 -23.63 14.92 16.38
CA HIS A 63 -23.88 13.85 15.41
C HIS A 63 -24.19 12.49 16.03
N ASN A 64 -24.26 12.40 17.37
CA ASN A 64 -24.43 11.14 18.10
C ASN A 64 -23.41 10.06 17.67
N LEU A 65 -22.14 10.48 17.50
CA LEU A 65 -21.04 9.63 17.06
C LEU A 65 -20.13 9.28 18.23
N GLN A 66 -19.60 8.07 18.22
CA GLN A 66 -18.55 7.63 19.12
C GLN A 66 -17.17 7.92 18.51
N LEU A 67 -16.17 8.17 19.34
CA LEU A 67 -14.82 8.51 18.89
C LEU A 67 -14.20 7.43 17.98
N ASN A 68 -14.47 6.16 18.26
CA ASN A 68 -14.02 5.02 17.44
C ASN A 68 -14.69 4.97 16.05
N ASN A 69 -15.85 5.60 15.87
CA ASN A 69 -16.53 5.69 14.58
C ASN A 69 -16.17 6.97 13.80
N LEU A 70 -15.30 7.83 14.36
CA LEU A 70 -14.92 9.08 13.70
C LEU A 70 -14.14 8.83 12.40
N GLN A 71 -13.33 7.77 12.34
CA GLN A 71 -12.63 7.37 11.12
C GLN A 71 -13.61 6.83 10.06
N ASP A 72 -14.60 6.02 10.45
CA ASP A 72 -15.66 5.56 9.54
C ASP A 72 -16.44 6.74 8.95
N TYR A 73 -16.77 7.73 9.79
CA TYR A 73 -17.45 8.96 9.34
C TYR A 73 -16.60 9.71 8.30
N TYR A 74 -15.29 9.86 8.58
CA TYR A 74 -14.35 10.47 7.65
C TYR A 74 -14.30 9.73 6.31
N ILE A 75 -14.04 8.42 6.33
CA ILE A 75 -13.94 7.57 5.13
C ILE A 75 -15.23 7.66 4.31
N GLY A 76 -16.39 7.54 4.95
CA GLY A 76 -17.68 7.62 4.27
C GLY A 76 -17.93 8.98 3.60
N ARG A 77 -17.55 10.07 4.25
CA ARG A 77 -17.68 11.43 3.71
C ARG A 77 -16.73 11.67 2.54
N GLU A 78 -15.45 11.34 2.68
CA GLU A 78 -14.44 11.48 1.63
C GLU A 78 -14.81 10.65 0.39
N ARG A 79 -15.18 9.37 0.58
CA ARG A 79 -15.65 8.48 -0.47
C ARG A 79 -16.87 9.04 -1.20
N LYS A 80 -17.85 9.57 -0.46
CA LYS A 80 -19.05 10.19 -1.05
C LYS A 80 -18.69 11.39 -1.93
N ILE A 81 -17.72 12.21 -1.51
CA ILE A 81 -17.27 13.36 -2.32
C ILE A 81 -16.58 12.86 -3.59
N LEU A 82 -15.66 11.90 -3.49
CA LEU A 82 -14.99 11.28 -4.64
C LEU A 82 -16.02 10.77 -5.66
N HIS A 83 -16.99 9.97 -5.21
CA HIS A 83 -18.04 9.40 -6.07
C HIS A 83 -19.03 10.44 -6.62
N GLY A 84 -19.12 11.62 -6.02
CA GLY A 84 -19.84 12.75 -6.60
C GLY A 84 -19.18 13.29 -7.88
N PHE A 85 -17.87 13.15 -8.03
CA PHE A 85 -17.12 13.58 -9.22
C PHE A 85 -16.79 12.43 -10.17
N ARG A 86 -16.53 11.23 -9.65
CA ARG A 86 -16.16 10.02 -10.40
C ARG A 86 -16.99 8.84 -9.89
N PRO A 87 -18.25 8.65 -10.33
CA PRO A 87 -19.16 7.64 -9.77
C PRO A 87 -18.67 6.20 -9.88
N ASP A 88 -17.95 5.87 -10.97
CA ASP A 88 -17.53 4.50 -11.28
C ASP A 88 -16.14 4.13 -10.75
N VAL A 89 -15.43 5.09 -10.13
CA VAL A 89 -14.05 4.83 -9.65
C VAL A 89 -14.08 3.99 -8.38
N ARG A 90 -13.21 2.98 -8.28
CA ARG A 90 -13.04 2.22 -7.04
C ARG A 90 -12.20 3.00 -6.04
N ALA A 91 -12.68 3.18 -4.81
CA ALA A 91 -11.88 3.78 -3.75
C ALA A 91 -10.92 2.74 -3.16
N GLY A 92 -9.65 3.11 -2.98
CA GLY A 92 -8.62 2.23 -2.42
C GLY A 92 -8.17 2.68 -1.02
N TYR A 93 -7.89 1.73 -0.13
CA TYR A 93 -7.44 2.01 1.24
C TYR A 93 -6.35 1.04 1.69
N TRP A 94 -5.46 1.54 2.53
CA TRP A 94 -4.53 0.70 3.28
C TRP A 94 -5.27 -0.10 4.35
N TRP A 95 -5.00 -1.40 4.41
CA TRP A 95 -5.62 -2.28 5.38
C TRP A 95 -4.60 -3.19 6.08
N ARG A 96 -4.72 -3.27 7.41
CA ARG A 96 -3.88 -4.14 8.27
C ARG A 96 -4.69 -4.76 9.42
N GLY A 97 -5.95 -5.12 9.17
CA GLY A 97 -6.84 -5.64 10.20
C GLY A 97 -7.54 -4.56 11.03
N ASN A 98 -7.72 -3.36 10.48
CA ASN A 98 -8.59 -2.35 11.08
C ASN A 98 -10.06 -2.75 10.85
N ASN A 99 -10.96 -2.21 11.68
CA ASN A 99 -12.40 -2.51 11.65
C ASN A 99 -13.20 -1.39 10.96
N ASN A 100 -12.55 -0.63 10.08
CA ASN A 100 -13.22 0.46 9.39
C ASN A 100 -14.28 -0.08 8.41
N LYS A 101 -15.31 0.72 8.16
CA LYS A 101 -16.36 0.42 7.19
C LYS A 101 -15.99 0.94 5.81
N TYR A 102 -15.83 0.01 4.88
CA TYR A 102 -15.56 0.31 3.47
C TYR A 102 -16.81 0.06 2.63
N GLY A 103 -16.91 0.73 1.48
CA GLY A 103 -17.99 0.50 0.53
C GLY A 103 -17.79 -0.80 -0.24
N GLU A 104 -18.89 -1.33 -0.77
CA GLU A 104 -18.87 -2.47 -1.67
C GLU A 104 -18.00 -2.16 -2.90
N GLY A 105 -17.16 -3.11 -3.32
CA GLY A 105 -16.27 -2.95 -4.47
C GLY A 105 -15.05 -2.05 -4.24
N ASP A 106 -14.87 -1.47 -3.04
CA ASP A 106 -13.65 -0.75 -2.69
C ASP A 106 -12.44 -1.71 -2.65
N ILE A 107 -11.23 -1.18 -2.85
CA ILE A 107 -9.97 -1.92 -2.87
C ILE A 107 -9.28 -1.79 -1.51
N LEU A 108 -8.84 -2.91 -0.94
CA LEU A 108 -8.10 -2.97 0.31
C LEU A 108 -6.67 -3.46 0.05
N GLN A 109 -5.70 -2.57 0.19
CA GLN A 109 -4.28 -2.87 0.04
C GLN A 109 -3.71 -3.39 1.36
N TYR A 110 -3.47 -4.71 1.42
CA TYR A 110 -2.96 -5.39 2.60
C TYR A 110 -1.48 -5.14 2.81
N TRP A 111 -1.10 -4.57 3.96
CA TRP A 111 0.31 -4.26 4.26
C TRP A 111 0.92 -4.91 5.51
N GLY A 112 0.23 -5.87 6.13
CA GLY A 112 0.69 -6.49 7.37
C GLY A 112 1.83 -7.51 7.23
N GLY A 113 2.82 -7.44 8.12
CA GLY A 113 4.04 -8.27 8.13
C GLY A 113 3.94 -9.60 8.89
N GLY A 114 2.96 -10.46 8.58
CA GLY A 114 2.88 -11.81 9.14
C GLY A 114 1.48 -12.47 9.12
N GLY A 115 0.50 -11.81 8.54
CA GLY A 115 -0.86 -12.34 8.36
C GLY A 115 -1.13 -12.79 6.93
N SER A 116 -2.24 -13.50 6.76
CA SER A 116 -2.73 -13.87 5.43
C SER A 116 -3.74 -12.84 4.96
N VAL A 117 -3.57 -12.34 3.74
CA VAL A 117 -4.56 -11.51 3.04
C VAL A 117 -5.93 -12.21 2.94
N LYS A 118 -5.97 -13.55 3.02
CA LYS A 118 -7.21 -14.34 3.15
C LYS A 118 -8.12 -13.84 4.27
N ARG A 119 -7.57 -13.46 5.43
CA ARG A 119 -8.40 -12.90 6.50
C ARG A 119 -9.05 -11.58 6.10
N ALA A 120 -8.35 -10.74 5.34
CA ALA A 120 -8.92 -9.52 4.77
C ALA A 120 -10.09 -9.88 3.84
N MET A 121 -9.89 -10.88 2.97
CA MET A 121 -10.91 -11.40 2.05
C MET A 121 -12.10 -12.04 2.75
N ASP A 122 -11.91 -12.60 3.95
CA ASP A 122 -12.97 -13.17 4.77
C ASP A 122 -13.77 -12.10 5.51
N SER A 123 -13.11 -11.06 6.02
CA SER A 123 -13.76 -9.94 6.70
C SER A 123 -14.43 -8.95 5.75
N HIS A 124 -14.00 -8.89 4.49
CA HIS A 124 -14.48 -7.95 3.48
C HIS A 124 -14.81 -8.68 2.16
N PRO A 125 -15.84 -9.54 2.14
CA PRO A 125 -16.07 -10.48 1.04
C PRO A 125 -16.52 -9.84 -0.27
N THR A 126 -16.90 -8.55 -0.25
CA THR A 126 -17.34 -7.81 -1.43
C THR A 126 -16.31 -6.78 -1.90
N ASN A 127 -15.10 -6.81 -1.33
CA ASN A 127 -14.01 -5.90 -1.65
C ASN A 127 -12.94 -6.58 -2.49
N TYR A 128 -12.13 -5.76 -3.15
CA TYR A 128 -10.97 -6.22 -3.90
C TYR A 128 -9.70 -6.07 -3.06
N PHE A 129 -8.63 -6.80 -3.39
CA PHE A 129 -7.42 -6.87 -2.58
C PHE A 129 -6.14 -6.74 -3.38
N ILE A 130 -5.24 -5.89 -2.89
CA ILE A 130 -3.84 -5.79 -3.36
C ILE A 130 -2.93 -6.27 -2.22
N TYR A 131 -1.95 -7.11 -2.54
CA TYR A 131 -1.01 -7.67 -1.56
C TYR A 131 0.32 -6.89 -1.53
N SER A 132 0.62 -6.28 -0.39
CA SER A 132 1.82 -5.48 -0.16
C SER A 132 2.40 -5.70 1.24
N PRO A 133 2.70 -6.95 1.68
CA PRO A 133 3.13 -7.21 3.05
C PRO A 133 4.45 -6.51 3.41
N SER A 134 4.45 -5.77 4.51
CA SER A 134 5.67 -5.12 5.03
C SER A 134 6.80 -6.07 5.40
N GLY A 135 6.54 -7.36 5.59
CA GLY A 135 7.58 -8.35 5.89
C GLY A 135 8.34 -8.87 4.66
N THR A 136 7.96 -8.49 3.44
CA THR A 136 8.62 -9.00 2.21
C THR A 136 8.59 -8.04 1.02
N TYR A 137 7.56 -7.21 0.86
CA TYR A 137 7.36 -6.39 -0.35
C TYR A 137 7.82 -4.95 -0.22
N TYR A 138 8.14 -4.48 0.98
CA TYR A 138 8.56 -3.10 1.21
C TYR A 138 10.03 -2.88 0.80
N LEU A 139 10.25 -2.09 -0.25
CA LEU A 139 11.56 -1.94 -0.87
C LEU A 139 12.50 -0.99 -0.13
N ASP A 140 11.97 -0.18 0.77
CA ASP A 140 12.67 0.75 1.66
C ASP A 140 13.32 0.06 2.88
N CYS A 141 12.86 -1.15 3.23
CA CYS A 141 13.37 -1.89 4.39
C CYS A 141 14.87 -2.20 4.31
N GLY A 142 15.52 -2.17 5.46
CA GLY A 142 16.95 -2.44 5.62
C GLY A 142 17.85 -1.23 5.32
N TYR A 143 17.30 -0.12 4.84
CA TYR A 143 18.04 1.12 4.57
C TYR A 143 17.72 2.17 5.63
N VAL A 144 18.49 2.22 6.70
CA VAL A 144 18.32 3.21 7.77
C VAL A 144 19.51 4.14 7.92
N ASN A 145 19.23 5.36 8.30
CA ASN A 145 20.21 6.22 8.93
C ASN A 145 20.34 5.79 10.41
N GLN A 146 21.55 5.40 10.83
CA GLN A 146 21.84 4.89 12.17
C GLN A 146 21.41 5.84 13.30
N TYR A 147 21.28 7.14 13.02
CA TYR A 147 20.74 8.12 13.96
C TYR A 147 19.27 7.89 14.34
N PHE A 148 18.48 7.21 13.50
CA PHE A 148 17.06 6.91 13.74
C PHE A 148 16.80 5.45 14.15
N GLY A 149 17.86 4.69 14.45
CA GLY A 149 17.78 3.28 14.84
C GLY A 149 17.72 2.31 13.66
N GLY A 150 17.09 1.14 13.87
CA GLY A 150 16.95 0.07 12.88
C GLY A 150 15.71 0.22 11.98
N SER A 151 15.72 -0.48 10.84
CA SER A 151 14.56 -0.55 9.94
C SER A 151 13.40 -1.26 10.63
N TRP A 152 12.23 -0.62 10.69
CA TRP A 152 11.06 -1.14 11.41
C TRP A 152 10.49 -2.42 10.80
N CYS A 153 10.70 -2.63 9.50
CA CYS A 153 10.27 -3.79 8.73
C CYS A 153 11.38 -4.84 8.53
N GLY A 154 12.48 -4.74 9.29
CA GLY A 154 13.58 -5.70 9.22
C GLY A 154 14.61 -5.38 8.14
N GLY A 155 15.31 -6.41 7.67
CA GLY A 155 16.40 -6.28 6.69
C GLY A 155 15.92 -6.03 5.26
N ILE A 156 16.88 -5.97 4.33
CA ILE A 156 16.58 -5.83 2.90
C ILE A 156 15.83 -7.09 2.43
N HIS A 157 14.66 -6.91 1.83
CA HIS A 157 13.96 -7.99 1.13
C HIS A 157 14.56 -8.19 -0.26
N SER A 158 15.04 -9.40 -0.52
CA SER A 158 15.71 -9.74 -1.78
C SER A 158 14.70 -10.02 -2.90
N TRP A 159 15.16 -9.98 -4.14
CA TRP A 159 14.36 -10.42 -5.29
C TRP A 159 13.93 -11.90 -5.17
N ARG A 160 14.70 -12.71 -4.45
CA ARG A 160 14.38 -14.12 -4.15
C ARG A 160 13.20 -14.23 -3.20
N ASP A 161 13.21 -13.46 -2.12
CA ASP A 161 12.11 -13.45 -1.14
C ASP A 161 10.79 -13.03 -1.80
N ILE A 162 10.85 -12.02 -2.68
CA ILE A 162 9.70 -11.54 -3.45
C ILE A 162 9.18 -12.61 -4.41
N TYR A 163 10.06 -13.25 -5.20
CA TYR A 163 9.67 -14.28 -6.17
C TYR A 163 9.07 -15.53 -5.52
N ASN A 164 9.54 -15.90 -4.33
CA ASN A 164 9.12 -17.11 -3.64
C ASN A 164 7.69 -17.03 -3.09
N ILE A 165 7.06 -15.86 -3.08
CA ILE A 165 5.65 -15.73 -2.70
C ILE A 165 4.77 -16.14 -3.88
N ASP A 166 4.06 -17.26 -3.73
CA ASP A 166 3.12 -17.75 -4.73
C ASP A 166 1.76 -17.04 -4.61
N PRO A 167 1.38 -16.18 -5.58
CA PRO A 167 0.12 -15.45 -5.50
C PRO A 167 -1.11 -16.36 -5.47
N ARG A 168 -1.02 -17.58 -6.02
CA ARG A 168 -2.10 -18.58 -6.01
C ARG A 168 -2.43 -19.07 -4.60
N THR A 169 -1.49 -18.93 -3.67
CA THR A 169 -1.67 -19.33 -2.27
C THR A 169 -2.27 -18.21 -1.41
N LEU A 170 -2.35 -16.98 -1.95
CA LEU A 170 -2.77 -15.79 -1.21
C LEU A 170 -4.28 -15.61 -1.14
N HIS A 171 -5.05 -16.27 -2.00
CA HIS A 171 -6.51 -16.20 -2.01
C HIS A 171 -7.13 -17.59 -1.80
N ASN A 172 -8.39 -17.63 -1.41
CA ASN A 172 -9.18 -18.86 -1.48
C ASN A 172 -9.64 -19.07 -2.94
N PRO A 173 -9.83 -20.31 -3.43
CA PRO A 173 -10.22 -20.56 -4.82
C PRO A 173 -11.52 -19.86 -5.24
N ASP A 174 -12.49 -19.79 -4.33
CA ASP A 174 -13.79 -19.13 -4.48
C ASP A 174 -13.72 -17.60 -4.46
N LYS A 175 -12.60 -17.03 -4.01
CA LYS A 175 -12.41 -15.57 -3.91
C LYS A 175 -11.34 -15.03 -4.87
N LYS A 176 -10.90 -15.85 -5.83
CA LYS A 176 -9.83 -15.49 -6.78
C LYS A 176 -10.10 -14.17 -7.50
N GLU A 177 -11.35 -13.92 -7.89
CA GLU A 177 -11.75 -12.71 -8.64
C GLU A 177 -11.57 -11.40 -7.86
N PHE A 178 -11.58 -11.47 -6.52
CA PHE A 178 -11.36 -10.32 -5.66
C PHE A 178 -9.88 -10.03 -5.41
N PHE A 179 -8.97 -10.95 -5.77
CA PHE A 179 -7.52 -10.74 -5.62
C PHE A 179 -6.94 -10.08 -6.88
N MET A 180 -6.58 -8.79 -6.77
CA MET A 180 -6.12 -7.99 -7.92
C MET A 180 -4.64 -8.16 -8.23
N GLY A 181 -3.84 -8.62 -7.26
CA GLY A 181 -2.40 -8.81 -7.45
C GLY A 181 -1.59 -8.32 -6.26
N GLY A 182 -0.36 -7.91 -6.53
CA GLY A 182 0.58 -7.45 -5.52
C GLY A 182 1.33 -6.22 -5.99
N GLU A 183 1.72 -5.40 -5.03
CA GLU A 183 2.42 -4.15 -5.24
C GLU A 183 3.59 -4.06 -4.26
N LEU A 184 4.73 -3.54 -4.73
CA LEU A 184 5.94 -3.31 -3.94
C LEU A 184 6.03 -1.84 -3.53
N PRO A 185 5.67 -1.44 -2.30
CA PRO A 185 5.82 -0.07 -1.87
C PRO A 185 7.30 0.29 -1.74
N LEU A 186 7.64 1.50 -2.16
CA LEU A 186 8.92 2.13 -1.89
C LEU A 186 8.66 3.44 -1.15
N TRP A 187 8.55 3.36 0.18
CA TRP A 187 8.40 4.55 1.01
C TRP A 187 9.61 5.46 0.90
N SER A 188 9.41 6.78 0.98
CA SER A 188 10.40 7.74 0.50
C SER A 188 11.15 8.52 1.59
N GLU A 189 11.10 8.08 2.84
CA GLU A 189 11.81 8.72 3.96
C GLU A 189 13.32 8.81 3.74
N MET A 190 13.88 7.79 3.08
CA MET A 190 15.30 7.68 2.74
C MET A 190 15.50 7.49 1.23
N ASN A 191 14.52 7.88 0.40
CA ASN A 191 14.59 7.71 -1.05
C ASN A 191 14.42 9.02 -1.80
N ASN A 192 15.17 9.11 -2.90
CA ASN A 192 15.14 10.23 -3.83
C ASN A 192 15.43 9.71 -5.25
N GLU A 193 15.45 10.62 -6.22
CA GLU A 193 15.66 10.33 -7.63
C GLU A 193 16.95 9.52 -7.91
N PHE A 194 17.96 9.62 -7.05
CA PHE A 194 19.26 8.98 -7.25
C PHE A 194 19.30 7.52 -6.78
N ASN A 195 18.48 7.15 -5.78
CA ASN A 195 18.53 5.83 -5.19
C ASN A 195 17.27 4.98 -5.44
N MET A 196 16.15 5.59 -5.83
CA MET A 196 14.91 4.87 -6.15
C MET A 196 15.11 3.79 -7.22
N PRO A 197 15.75 4.06 -8.38
CA PRO A 197 15.91 3.03 -9.42
C PRO A 197 16.70 1.81 -8.92
N LEU A 198 17.70 2.01 -8.07
CA LEU A 198 18.53 0.93 -7.52
C LEU A 198 17.77 0.05 -6.52
N LYS A 199 16.75 0.60 -5.86
CA LYS A 199 15.87 -0.14 -4.96
C LYS A 199 14.71 -0.79 -5.70
N LEU A 200 14.15 -0.15 -6.72
CA LEU A 200 13.10 -0.70 -7.57
C LEU A 200 13.64 -1.88 -8.38
N PHE A 201 14.75 -1.69 -9.08
CA PHE A 201 15.31 -2.68 -9.97
C PHE A 201 16.53 -3.38 -9.36
N PRO A 202 16.59 -4.72 -9.40
CA PRO A 202 15.76 -5.61 -10.23
C PRO A 202 14.54 -6.23 -9.50
N ARG A 203 14.29 -5.86 -8.23
CA ARG A 203 13.26 -6.47 -7.37
C ARG A 203 11.84 -6.39 -7.95
N GLY A 204 11.49 -5.26 -8.59
CA GLY A 204 10.24 -5.09 -9.33
C GLY A 204 10.05 -6.13 -10.42
N GLY A 205 11.10 -6.45 -11.17
CA GLY A 205 11.04 -7.49 -12.20
C GLY A 205 10.77 -8.89 -11.66
N ALA A 206 11.26 -9.19 -10.44
CA ALA A 206 10.97 -10.47 -9.79
C ALA A 206 9.48 -10.60 -9.42
N LEU A 207 8.87 -9.54 -8.89
CA LEU A 207 7.42 -9.50 -8.67
C LEU A 207 6.66 -9.64 -9.99
N SER A 208 7.00 -8.83 -11.00
CA SER A 208 6.34 -8.85 -12.30
C SER A 208 6.39 -10.24 -12.93
N PHE A 209 7.56 -10.90 -12.94
CA PHE A 209 7.68 -12.24 -13.49
C PHE A 209 6.84 -13.25 -12.71
N ARG A 210 6.82 -13.17 -11.37
CA ARG A 210 6.05 -14.07 -10.51
C ARG A 210 4.54 -13.94 -10.71
N TYR A 211 4.02 -12.71 -10.78
CA TYR A 211 2.59 -12.45 -10.96
C TYR A 211 2.12 -12.69 -12.38
N TRP A 212 2.98 -12.43 -13.38
CA TRP A 212 2.67 -12.68 -14.78
C TRP A 212 2.67 -14.18 -15.12
N ASN A 213 3.54 -14.96 -14.47
CA ASN A 213 3.71 -16.40 -14.73
C ASN A 213 3.51 -17.21 -13.44
N PRO A 214 2.32 -17.19 -12.82
CA PRO A 214 2.11 -17.78 -11.49
C PRO A 214 2.29 -19.31 -11.46
N GLU A 215 2.13 -19.97 -12.61
CA GLU A 215 2.33 -21.42 -12.77
C GLU A 215 3.81 -21.82 -12.92
N VAL A 216 4.70 -20.87 -13.21
CA VAL A 216 6.13 -21.14 -13.42
C VAL A 216 6.86 -21.11 -12.08
N ASN A 217 7.44 -22.24 -11.71
CA ASN A 217 8.25 -22.38 -10.51
C ASN A 217 9.71 -22.67 -10.87
N LEU A 218 10.52 -21.61 -10.96
CA LEU A 218 11.95 -21.71 -11.22
C LEU A 218 12.68 -22.18 -9.96
N ASN A 219 13.62 -23.09 -10.13
CA ASN A 219 14.59 -23.37 -9.07
C ASN A 219 15.59 -22.20 -8.94
N GLU A 220 16.45 -22.26 -7.92
CA GLU A 220 17.37 -21.15 -7.59
C GLU A 220 18.32 -20.78 -8.74
N ALA A 221 18.87 -21.77 -9.45
CA ALA A 221 19.77 -21.54 -10.57
C ALA A 221 19.04 -20.88 -11.76
N GLN A 222 17.85 -21.38 -12.09
CA GLN A 222 17.02 -20.83 -13.16
C GLN A 222 16.56 -19.40 -12.85
N LEU A 223 16.17 -19.15 -11.60
CA LEU A 223 15.78 -17.83 -11.15
C LEU A 223 16.95 -16.84 -11.23
N MET A 224 18.14 -17.25 -10.79
CA MET A 224 19.35 -16.43 -10.90
C MET A 224 19.69 -16.11 -12.36
N GLU A 225 19.65 -17.11 -13.25
CA GLU A 225 19.89 -16.90 -14.69
C GLU A 225 18.90 -15.91 -15.30
N MET A 226 17.61 -16.05 -14.98
CA MET A 226 16.57 -15.13 -15.42
C MET A 226 16.81 -13.70 -14.89
N MET A 227 17.15 -13.55 -13.61
CA MET A 227 17.43 -12.24 -13.02
C MET A 227 18.66 -11.58 -13.66
N VAL A 228 19.72 -12.34 -13.99
CA VAL A 228 20.90 -11.83 -14.70
C VAL A 228 20.53 -11.38 -16.12
N LYS A 229 19.73 -12.16 -16.85
CA LYS A 229 19.21 -11.77 -18.17
C LYS A 229 18.38 -10.48 -18.09
N TYR A 230 17.52 -10.37 -17.08
CA TYR A 230 16.73 -9.15 -16.83
C TYR A 230 17.62 -7.94 -16.52
N GLN A 231 18.62 -8.09 -15.66
CA GLN A 231 19.59 -7.01 -15.38
C GLN A 231 20.34 -6.55 -16.63
N ASN A 232 20.78 -7.49 -17.48
CA ASN A 232 21.44 -7.14 -18.74
C ASN A 232 20.51 -6.35 -19.65
N ARG A 233 19.22 -6.71 -19.69
CA ARG A 233 18.20 -5.96 -20.43
C ARG A 233 18.00 -4.56 -19.87
N LEU A 234 17.87 -4.39 -18.55
CA LEU A 234 17.80 -3.05 -17.93
C LEU A 234 19.00 -2.18 -18.32
N LYS A 235 20.21 -2.75 -18.32
CA LYS A 235 21.42 -2.06 -18.76
C LYS A 235 21.35 -1.64 -20.24
N MET A 236 20.76 -2.44 -21.12
CA MET A 236 20.61 -2.08 -22.54
C MET A 236 19.67 -0.88 -22.76
N TYR A 237 18.76 -0.62 -21.81
CA TYR A 237 17.84 0.52 -21.84
C TYR A 237 18.29 1.67 -20.93
N ASP A 238 19.53 1.66 -20.45
CA ASP A 238 20.08 2.65 -19.51
C ASP A 238 19.25 2.84 -18.23
N ILE A 239 18.55 1.79 -17.78
CA ILE A 239 17.80 1.79 -16.53
C ILE A 239 18.74 1.39 -15.39
N PRO A 240 19.00 2.28 -14.41
CA PRO A 240 19.87 1.95 -13.28
C PRO A 240 19.25 0.82 -12.45
N SER A 241 20.10 -0.13 -12.02
CA SER A 241 19.69 -1.28 -11.20
C SER A 241 20.78 -1.71 -10.24
N SER A 242 20.38 -2.26 -9.09
CA SER A 242 21.32 -2.95 -8.21
C SER A 242 21.81 -4.27 -8.84
N ARG A 243 22.97 -4.76 -8.40
CA ARG A 243 23.55 -6.02 -8.89
C ARG A 243 22.70 -7.22 -8.42
N VAL A 244 22.42 -8.15 -9.34
CA VAL A 244 21.75 -9.42 -9.01
C VAL A 244 22.66 -10.38 -8.24
N THR A 245 23.95 -10.37 -8.57
CA THR A 245 24.99 -11.25 -8.03
C THR A 245 26.32 -10.50 -7.91
N ASN A 246 27.23 -10.99 -7.07
CA ASN A 246 28.62 -10.53 -6.97
C ASN A 246 29.48 -10.87 -8.21
N ARG A 247 28.94 -11.62 -9.18
CA ARG A 247 29.59 -12.06 -10.44
C ARG A 247 30.78 -13.00 -10.25
N TYR A 248 31.05 -13.46 -9.03
CA TYR A 248 32.04 -14.50 -8.78
C TYR A 248 31.34 -15.86 -8.89
N CYS A 249 31.94 -16.74 -9.71
CA CYS A 249 31.57 -18.15 -9.80
C CYS A 249 32.08 -18.90 -8.57
#